data_AF-A0A357A5V8-F1
#
_entry.id   AF-A0A357A5V8-F1
#
_cell.length_a   1.000
_cell.length_b   1.000
_cell.length_c   1.000
_cell.angle_alpha   90.00
_cell.angle_beta   90.00
_cell.angle_gamma   90.00
#
_symmetry.space_group_name_H-M   'P 1'
#
loop_
_entity.id
_entity.type
_entity.pdbx_description
1 polymer ?
#
loop_
_entity_poly.entity_id
_entity_poly.type
_entity_poly.pdbx_seq_one_letter_code
_entity_poly.pdbx_strand_id
1 'polypeptide(L)'
;MLRCGGLRVASSSKIECRPVLLGQDYMRVPPEVFEDRLAYIAVRLNRELTDAEILGFVEQVDAEMIPLSQLRSPEELFDFLQPIPFPRINLSDWLQNSIAQGWKTFEEIFPVQEPQLALNFRSRDKRQGVKRGKLFQHQNNHFTRLIGVQPINREMQISVELYPTAEQIYLPHNLKVNILNETGRSIMEAIATQTKNIQMEFKGETGEPFSVQISLGQMCMIESFVI
;
A
#
# COMPACT_ATOMS: atom_id res chain seq x y z
N MET A 1 26.65 3.05 6.39
CA MET A 1 25.69 2.40 5.47
C MET A 1 24.51 1.88 6.30
N LEU A 2 23.60 2.79 6.66
CA LEU A 2 22.31 2.55 7.34
C LEU A 2 21.25 2.97 6.30
N ARG A 3 20.57 2.06 5.60
CA ARG A 3 19.38 1.27 5.98
C ARG A 3 18.25 2.13 6.58
N CYS A 4 17.21 2.31 5.76
CA CYS A 4 15.87 2.79 6.09
C CYS A 4 15.77 4.22 6.66
N GLY A 5 16.05 5.24 5.83
CA GLY A 5 15.76 6.65 6.13
C GLY A 5 14.61 7.24 5.32
N GLY A 6 13.69 6.42 4.82
CA GLY A 6 12.51 6.90 4.09
C GLY A 6 11.25 6.55 4.85
N LEU A 7 10.58 7.54 5.44
CA LEU A 7 9.22 7.39 5.92
C LEU A 7 8.33 7.24 4.69
N ARG A 8 7.79 6.04 4.46
CA ARG A 8 6.90 5.78 3.33
C ARG A 8 5.47 5.96 3.80
N VAL A 9 4.88 7.08 3.42
CA VAL A 9 3.43 7.27 3.52
C VAL A 9 2.76 6.36 2.50
N ALA A 10 1.55 5.90 2.82
CA ALA A 10 0.77 4.87 2.12
C ALA A 10 0.56 5.03 0.60
N SER A 11 1.08 6.09 -0.04
CA SER A 11 1.02 6.33 -1.49
C SER A 11 2.37 6.03 -2.14
N SER A 12 2.39 5.87 -3.46
CA SER A 12 3.60 5.88 -4.27
C SER A 12 4.45 7.16 -4.13
N SER A 13 4.00 8.14 -3.34
CA SER A 13 4.63 9.44 -3.14
C SER A 13 5.77 9.34 -2.12
N LYS A 14 6.95 9.80 -2.51
CA LYS A 14 8.15 9.78 -1.67
C LYS A 14 8.21 11.01 -0.77
N ILE A 15 8.66 10.87 0.45
CA ILE A 15 9.01 12.01 1.32
C ILE A 15 10.53 12.09 1.41
N GLU A 16 11.05 13.31 1.38
CA GLU A 16 12.48 13.56 1.52
C GLU A 16 12.78 14.15 2.90
N CYS A 17 13.55 13.44 3.73
CA CYS A 17 14.03 13.98 5.01
C CYS A 17 15.40 14.61 4.82
N ARG A 18 15.57 15.87 5.24
CA ARG A 18 16.81 16.64 5.08
C ARG A 18 17.38 17.05 6.43
N PRO A 19 18.66 16.75 6.72
CA PRO A 19 19.27 17.13 7.98
C PRO A 19 19.52 18.65 8.03
N VAL A 20 19.35 19.23 9.20
CA VAL A 20 19.69 20.62 9.54
C VAL A 20 20.71 20.58 10.67
N LEU A 21 21.88 21.19 10.45
CA LEU A 21 22.95 21.24 11.45
C LEU A 21 22.62 22.25 12.56
N LEU A 22 23.26 22.07 13.71
CA LEU A 22 23.13 23.01 14.83
C LEU A 22 23.58 24.42 14.41
N GLY A 23 22.71 25.40 14.64
CA GLY A 23 22.93 26.80 14.28
C GLY A 23 22.56 27.17 12.84
N GLN A 24 22.14 26.23 12.00
CA GLN A 24 21.58 26.54 10.69
C GLN A 24 20.12 26.97 10.81
N ASP A 25 19.75 27.98 10.03
CA ASP A 25 18.41 28.54 9.89
C ASP A 25 17.78 28.21 8.53
N TYR A 26 18.34 27.24 7.81
CA TYR A 26 17.82 26.73 6.55
C TYR A 26 17.98 25.21 6.43
N MET A 27 17.15 24.61 5.57
CA MET A 27 17.22 23.22 5.11
C MET A 27 17.80 23.19 3.69
N ARG A 28 18.82 22.36 3.44
CA ARG A 28 19.37 22.18 2.09
C ARG A 28 18.65 21.07 1.34
N VAL A 29 18.13 21.36 0.15
CA VAL A 29 17.49 20.41 -0.76
C VAL A 29 18.28 20.33 -2.06
N PRO A 30 18.83 19.18 -2.44
CA PRO A 30 19.55 19.03 -3.69
C PRO A 30 18.58 19.07 -4.90
N PRO A 31 18.99 19.63 -6.05
CA PRO A 31 18.14 19.71 -7.24
C PRO A 31 17.61 18.36 -7.73
N GLU A 32 18.37 17.26 -7.55
CA GLU A 32 17.98 15.92 -7.98
C GLU A 32 16.73 15.36 -7.28
N VAL A 33 16.27 16.02 -6.21
CA VAL A 33 15.08 15.61 -5.47
C VAL A 33 13.95 16.64 -5.49
N PHE A 34 14.01 17.70 -6.32
CA PHE A 34 12.98 18.76 -6.38
C PHE A 34 11.59 18.28 -6.83
N GLU A 35 11.55 17.18 -7.58
CA GLU A 35 10.33 16.62 -8.13
C GLU A 35 10.03 15.22 -7.58
N ASP A 36 8.81 14.74 -7.79
CA ASP A 36 8.34 13.42 -7.34
C ASP A 36 8.51 13.25 -5.82
N ARG A 37 8.20 14.30 -5.05
CA ARG A 37 8.12 14.29 -3.59
C ARG A 37 6.77 14.81 -3.13
N LEU A 38 6.22 14.14 -2.12
CA LEU A 38 5.02 14.56 -1.40
C LEU A 38 5.32 15.76 -0.50
N ALA A 39 6.48 15.71 0.17
CA ALA A 39 6.98 16.77 1.03
C ALA A 39 8.46 16.57 1.37
N TYR A 40 9.04 17.64 1.91
CA TYR A 40 10.39 17.73 2.44
C TYR A 40 10.32 18.05 3.92
N ILE A 41 10.96 17.22 4.75
CA ILE A 41 10.93 17.35 6.20
C ILE A 41 12.32 17.77 6.68
N ALA A 42 12.38 18.88 7.40
CA ALA A 42 13.61 19.34 8.05
C ALA A 42 13.80 18.63 9.39
N VAL A 43 14.96 18.01 9.57
CA VAL A 43 15.26 17.21 10.76
C VAL A 43 16.58 17.69 11.38
N ARG A 44 16.54 18.13 12.63
CA ARG A 44 17.75 18.50 13.38
C ARG A 44 18.28 17.31 14.12
N LEU A 45 19.55 16.99 13.90
CA LEU A 45 20.24 15.92 14.63
C LEU A 45 20.95 16.51 15.85
N ASN A 46 20.97 15.77 16.95
CA ASN A 46 21.85 16.11 18.07
C ASN A 46 23.33 15.92 17.68
N ARG A 47 24.25 16.37 18.54
CA ARG A 47 25.70 16.33 18.24
C ARG A 47 26.21 14.90 18.05
N GLU A 48 25.60 13.97 18.77
CA GLU A 48 25.94 12.55 18.81
C GLU A 48 25.29 11.76 17.65
N LEU A 49 24.41 12.38 16.86
CA LEU A 49 23.62 11.76 15.78
C LEU A 49 22.76 10.57 16.26
N THR A 50 22.35 10.57 17.53
CA THR A 50 21.50 9.54 18.13
C THR A 50 20.03 9.93 18.14
N ASP A 51 19.74 11.23 18.15
CA ASP A 51 18.39 11.78 18.29
C ASP A 51 18.11 12.81 17.20
N ALA A 52 16.84 12.89 16.82
CA ALA A 52 16.38 13.69 15.70
C ALA A 52 15.10 14.44 16.10
N GLU A 53 15.11 15.77 15.95
CA GLU A 53 13.96 16.66 16.16
C GLU A 53 13.40 17.08 14.80
N ILE A 54 12.09 16.90 14.58
CA ILE A 54 11.42 17.43 13.39
C ILE A 54 11.19 18.92 13.59
N LEU A 55 11.73 19.74 12.68
CA LEU A 55 11.59 21.20 12.74
C LEU A 55 10.37 21.72 11.99
N GLY A 56 9.92 20.98 10.99
CA GLY A 56 8.78 21.32 10.15
C GLY A 56 8.90 20.71 8.75
N PHE A 57 7.99 21.07 7.85
CA PHE A 57 7.96 20.55 6.49
C PHE A 57 7.48 21.57 5.45
N VAL A 58 7.77 21.29 4.18
CA VAL A 58 7.23 21.99 3.01
C VAL A 58 6.81 20.99 1.93
N GLU A 59 5.81 21.34 1.13
CA GLU A 59 5.27 20.46 0.08
C GLU A 59 6.06 20.55 -1.22
N GLN A 60 6.50 21.76 -1.55
CA GLN A 60 7.20 22.09 -2.77
C GLN A 60 8.45 22.91 -2.46
N VAL A 61 9.44 22.74 -3.31
CA VAL A 61 10.72 23.45 -3.25
C VAL A 61 11.05 23.94 -4.65
N ASP A 62 11.56 25.15 -4.73
CA ASP A 62 12.01 25.80 -5.97
C ASP A 62 13.46 26.31 -5.84
N ALA A 63 14.10 26.06 -4.70
CA ALA A 63 15.44 26.50 -4.37
C ALA A 63 16.18 25.44 -3.54
N GLU A 64 17.52 25.45 -3.61
CA GLU A 64 18.34 24.52 -2.85
C GLU A 64 18.36 24.81 -1.34
N MET A 65 17.97 26.02 -0.95
CA MET A 65 18.15 26.55 0.41
C MET A 65 16.80 27.08 0.88
N ILE A 66 16.11 26.31 1.71
CA ILE A 66 14.78 26.63 2.21
C ILE A 66 14.90 27.16 3.65
N PRO A 67 14.61 28.44 3.92
CA PRO A 67 14.62 28.98 5.28
C PRO A 67 13.69 28.21 6.22
N LEU A 68 14.13 27.94 7.44
CA LEU A 68 13.30 27.21 8.42
C LEU A 68 12.02 27.96 8.77
N SER A 69 12.01 29.29 8.63
CA SER A 69 10.83 30.13 8.83
C SER A 69 9.70 29.90 7.81
N GLN A 70 10.00 29.24 6.68
CA GLN A 70 9.00 28.87 5.67
C GLN A 70 8.38 27.49 5.92
N LEU A 71 8.90 26.74 6.89
CA LEU A 71 8.39 25.42 7.20
C LEU A 71 7.02 25.52 7.89
N ARG A 72 6.09 24.67 7.47
CA ARG A 72 4.88 24.37 8.22
C ARG A 72 5.24 23.62 9.50
N SER A 73 4.41 23.77 10.51
CA SER A 73 4.71 23.24 11.84
C SER A 73 4.77 21.69 11.82
N PRO A 74 5.61 21.06 12.66
CA PRO A 74 5.64 19.61 12.82
C PRO A 74 4.29 19.00 13.22
N GLU A 75 3.46 19.75 13.96
CA GLU A 75 2.15 19.29 14.43
C GLU A 75 1.18 19.07 13.26
N GLU A 76 1.25 19.90 12.21
CA GLU A 76 0.44 19.75 10.99
C GLU A 76 0.91 18.60 10.09
N LEU A 77 2.10 18.05 10.34
CA LEU A 77 2.69 17.03 9.49
C LEU A 77 1.82 15.77 9.46
N PHE A 78 1.28 15.34 10.60
CA PHE A 78 0.44 14.16 10.64
C PHE A 78 -0.85 14.34 9.85
N ASP A 79 -1.47 15.51 9.93
CA ASP A 79 -2.69 15.84 9.18
C ASP A 79 -2.41 15.95 7.69
N PHE A 80 -1.26 16.51 7.31
CA PHE A 80 -0.81 16.59 5.92
C PHE A 80 -0.47 15.21 5.33
N LEU A 81 0.17 14.35 6.14
CA LEU A 81 0.51 12.98 5.77
C LEU A 81 -0.66 12.01 5.94
N GLN A 82 -1.82 12.47 6.44
CA GLN A 82 -3.05 11.69 6.35
C GLN A 82 -3.18 11.27 4.89
N PRO A 83 -3.47 9.99 4.62
CA PRO A 83 -3.65 9.54 3.26
C PRO A 83 -4.68 10.46 2.60
N ILE A 84 -4.24 11.23 1.59
CA ILE A 84 -5.13 11.78 0.56
C ILE A 84 -6.11 10.66 0.27
N PRO A 85 -7.43 10.86 0.37
CA PRO A 85 -8.38 9.78 0.21
C PRO A 85 -8.12 9.15 -1.15
N PHE A 86 -7.43 8.01 -1.14
CA PHE A 86 -7.31 7.20 -2.33
C PHE A 86 -8.73 6.92 -2.77
N PRO A 87 -9.02 6.91 -4.09
CA PRO A 87 -10.31 6.42 -4.54
C PRO A 87 -10.51 5.04 -3.91
N ARG A 88 -11.40 4.96 -2.93
CA ARG A 88 -11.69 3.70 -2.26
C ARG A 88 -12.52 2.89 -3.22
N ILE A 89 -12.12 1.66 -3.44
CA ILE A 89 -12.91 0.77 -4.27
C ILE A 89 -14.07 0.26 -3.43
N ASN A 90 -15.29 0.58 -3.84
CA ASN A 90 -16.49 0.05 -3.20
C ASN A 90 -16.72 -1.38 -3.67
N LEU A 91 -16.61 -2.35 -2.76
CA LEU A 91 -16.79 -3.76 -3.08
C LEU A 91 -18.24 -4.09 -3.43
N SER A 92 -19.20 -3.31 -2.95
CA SER A 92 -20.61 -3.45 -3.32
C SER A 92 -20.86 -3.15 -4.80
N ASP A 93 -20.03 -2.34 -5.45
CA ASP A 93 -20.12 -2.08 -6.90
C ASP A 93 -19.77 -3.33 -7.72
N TRP A 94 -18.86 -4.18 -7.21
CA TRP A 94 -18.47 -5.41 -7.89
C TRP A 94 -19.60 -6.43 -7.94
N LEU A 95 -20.48 -6.45 -6.93
CA LEU A 95 -21.70 -7.28 -6.94
C LEU A 95 -22.67 -6.88 -8.06
N GLN A 96 -22.61 -5.62 -8.49
CA GLN A 96 -23.36 -5.08 -9.62
C GLN A 96 -22.56 -5.15 -10.94
N ASN A 97 -21.44 -5.89 -10.94
CA ASN A 97 -20.53 -6.06 -12.05
C ASN A 97 -19.87 -4.75 -12.57
N SER A 98 -19.85 -3.70 -11.75
CA SER A 98 -19.05 -2.49 -12.01
C SER A 98 -17.63 -2.75 -11.52
N ILE A 99 -16.64 -2.75 -12.43
CA ILE A 99 -15.26 -3.15 -12.13
C ILE A 99 -14.38 -1.90 -12.06
N ALA A 100 -13.65 -1.75 -10.96
CA ALA A 100 -12.73 -0.63 -10.76
C ALA A 100 -11.55 -0.68 -11.76
N GLN A 101 -10.99 0.48 -12.09
CA GLN A 101 -9.88 0.57 -13.04
C GLN A 101 -8.69 -0.32 -12.62
N GLY A 102 -8.16 -1.08 -13.58
CA GLY A 102 -7.04 -2.00 -13.36
C GLY A 102 -7.41 -3.32 -12.68
N TRP A 103 -8.67 -3.48 -12.26
CA TRP A 103 -9.21 -4.78 -11.83
C TRP A 103 -9.83 -5.51 -13.00
N LYS A 104 -9.80 -6.84 -12.93
CA LYS A 104 -10.25 -7.76 -13.97
C LYS A 104 -11.08 -8.89 -13.35
N THR A 105 -11.88 -9.56 -14.16
CA THR A 105 -12.52 -10.80 -13.72
C THR A 105 -11.50 -11.93 -13.55
N PHE A 106 -11.93 -13.02 -12.94
CA PHE A 106 -11.09 -14.20 -12.80
C PHE A 106 -10.66 -14.76 -14.16
N GLU A 107 -11.59 -14.84 -15.11
CA GLU A 107 -11.38 -15.39 -16.45
C GLU A 107 -10.37 -14.58 -17.26
N GLU A 108 -10.33 -13.26 -17.06
CA GLU A 108 -9.38 -12.37 -17.73
C GLU A 108 -7.95 -12.49 -17.18
N ILE A 109 -7.79 -12.95 -15.93
CA ILE A 109 -6.49 -13.11 -15.27
C ILE A 109 -5.95 -14.53 -15.46
N PHE A 110 -6.83 -15.52 -15.34
CA PHE A 110 -6.53 -16.93 -15.50
C PHE A 110 -7.33 -17.47 -16.69
N PRO A 111 -6.89 -17.18 -17.94
CA PRO A 111 -7.52 -17.74 -19.11
C PRO A 111 -7.50 -19.27 -19.03
N VAL A 112 -8.50 -19.92 -19.65
CA VAL A 112 -8.92 -21.34 -19.52
C VAL A 112 -7.79 -22.40 -19.69
N GLN A 113 -6.57 -22.01 -20.04
CA GLN A 113 -5.41 -22.87 -20.23
C GLN A 113 -4.79 -23.42 -18.93
N GLU A 114 -5.23 -22.99 -17.73
CA GLU A 114 -4.78 -23.53 -16.44
C GLU A 114 -5.93 -24.26 -15.68
N PRO A 115 -6.30 -25.48 -16.09
CA PRO A 115 -7.49 -26.18 -15.59
C PRO A 115 -7.44 -26.49 -14.09
N GLN A 116 -6.26 -26.71 -13.49
CA GLN A 116 -6.17 -27.01 -12.05
C GLN A 116 -6.50 -25.80 -11.16
N LEU A 117 -6.07 -24.60 -11.57
CA LEU A 117 -6.45 -23.37 -10.88
C LEU A 117 -7.94 -23.12 -11.10
N ALA A 118 -8.41 -23.11 -12.35
CA ALA A 118 -9.82 -22.89 -12.68
C ALA A 118 -10.78 -23.84 -11.93
N LEU A 119 -10.41 -25.11 -11.71
CA LEU A 119 -11.23 -26.08 -10.96
C LEU A 119 -11.25 -25.84 -9.44
N ASN A 120 -10.11 -25.47 -8.85
CA ASN A 120 -10.04 -25.11 -7.42
C ASN A 120 -10.84 -23.82 -7.12
N PHE A 121 -10.87 -22.89 -8.06
CA PHE A 121 -11.66 -21.66 -7.94
C PHE A 121 -13.16 -21.92 -8.15
N ARG A 122 -13.56 -22.57 -9.25
CA ARG A 122 -14.98 -22.84 -9.59
C ARG A 122 -15.70 -23.74 -8.59
N SER A 123 -14.99 -24.67 -7.93
CA SER A 123 -15.59 -25.54 -6.92
C SER A 123 -15.92 -24.80 -5.61
N ARG A 124 -15.28 -23.66 -5.33
CA ARG A 124 -15.56 -22.79 -4.17
C ARG A 124 -16.59 -21.69 -4.47
N ASP A 125 -16.74 -21.26 -5.73
CA ASP A 125 -17.59 -20.13 -6.18
C ASP A 125 -19.09 -20.44 -6.36
N LYS A 126 -19.64 -21.52 -5.77
CA LYS A 126 -21.10 -21.81 -5.85
C LYS A 126 -21.99 -20.93 -4.95
N ARG A 127 -21.47 -19.85 -4.37
CA ARG A 127 -22.20 -18.92 -3.49
C ARG A 127 -22.24 -17.53 -4.15
N GLN A 128 -23.21 -16.70 -3.81
CA GLN A 128 -23.57 -15.40 -4.43
C GLN A 128 -22.48 -14.29 -4.38
N GLY A 129 -21.21 -14.65 -4.26
CA GLY A 129 -20.09 -13.72 -4.18
C GLY A 129 -19.44 -13.46 -5.54
N VAL A 130 -18.61 -12.43 -5.59
CA VAL A 130 -17.81 -12.06 -6.75
C VAL A 130 -16.34 -11.94 -6.34
N LYS A 131 -15.45 -12.38 -7.22
CA LYS A 131 -14.01 -12.15 -7.10
C LYS A 131 -13.54 -11.24 -8.23
N ARG A 132 -12.68 -10.28 -7.92
CA ARG A 132 -11.96 -9.47 -8.90
C ARG A 132 -10.47 -9.54 -8.58
N GLY A 133 -9.65 -9.43 -9.60
CA GLY A 133 -8.20 -9.48 -9.42
C GLY A 133 -7.46 -8.35 -10.09
N LYS A 134 -6.23 -8.18 -9.64
CA LYS A 134 -5.28 -7.21 -10.17
C LYS A 134 -3.92 -7.89 -10.27
N LEU A 135 -3.37 -7.86 -11.48
CA LEU A 135 -2.05 -8.43 -11.76
C LEU A 135 -0.98 -7.45 -11.29
N PHE A 136 0.03 -7.97 -10.61
CA PHE A 136 1.18 -7.20 -10.17
C PHE A 136 2.44 -7.68 -10.89
N GLN A 137 3.10 -6.75 -11.59
CA GLN A 137 4.37 -6.98 -12.26
C GLN A 137 5.33 -5.84 -11.92
N HIS A 138 6.41 -6.17 -11.22
CA HIS A 138 7.48 -5.22 -10.94
C HIS A 138 8.83 -5.94 -10.91
N GLN A 139 9.75 -5.51 -11.78
CA GLN A 139 11.03 -6.20 -12.01
C GLN A 139 10.77 -7.69 -12.31
N ASN A 140 11.40 -8.59 -11.55
CA ASN A 140 11.26 -10.04 -11.71
C ASN A 140 10.17 -10.64 -10.80
N ASN A 141 9.36 -9.82 -10.12
CA ASN A 141 8.30 -10.29 -9.24
C ASN A 141 6.95 -10.24 -9.96
N HIS A 142 6.28 -11.38 -10.01
CA HIS A 142 4.99 -11.55 -10.68
C HIS A 142 4.03 -12.30 -9.75
N PHE A 143 2.95 -11.64 -9.36
CA PHE A 143 1.87 -12.29 -8.62
C PHE A 143 0.54 -11.63 -8.94
N THR A 144 -0.55 -12.36 -8.74
CA THR A 144 -1.91 -11.84 -8.82
C THR A 144 -2.45 -11.67 -7.41
N ARG A 145 -3.10 -10.54 -7.16
CA ARG A 145 -3.97 -10.37 -6.00
C ARG A 145 -5.43 -10.53 -6.43
N LEU A 146 -6.19 -11.31 -5.68
CA LEU A 146 -7.64 -11.44 -5.80
C LEU A 146 -8.30 -10.90 -4.54
N ILE A 147 -9.42 -10.20 -4.71
CA ILE A 147 -10.31 -9.81 -3.63
C ILE A 147 -11.68 -10.41 -3.94
N GLY A 148 -12.20 -11.18 -2.98
CA GLY A 148 -13.55 -11.72 -3.00
C GLY A 148 -14.45 -10.96 -2.05
N VAL A 149 -15.69 -10.75 -2.47
CA VAL A 149 -16.75 -10.20 -1.64
C VAL A 149 -18.00 -11.06 -1.81
N GLN A 150 -18.55 -11.51 -0.68
CA GLN A 150 -19.75 -12.34 -0.66
C GLN A 150 -20.69 -11.88 0.46
N PRO A 151 -21.97 -11.57 0.15
CA PRO A 151 -22.97 -11.35 1.18
C PRO A 151 -23.23 -12.63 2.00
N ILE A 152 -23.19 -12.52 3.32
CA ILE A 152 -23.56 -13.60 4.26
C ILE A 152 -24.45 -13.01 5.36
N ASN A 153 -25.74 -13.30 5.27
CA ASN A 153 -26.77 -12.76 6.15
C ASN A 153 -26.81 -11.21 6.11
N ARG A 154 -26.30 -10.55 7.15
CA ARG A 154 -26.25 -9.08 7.30
C ARG A 154 -24.84 -8.50 7.18
N GLU A 155 -23.84 -9.36 7.01
CA GLU A 155 -22.44 -9.00 6.89
C GLU A 155 -21.92 -9.35 5.50
N MET A 156 -20.74 -8.85 5.17
CA MET A 156 -20.00 -9.21 3.97
C MET A 156 -18.78 -10.04 4.37
N GLN A 157 -18.62 -11.20 3.76
CA GLN A 157 -17.38 -11.97 3.86
C GLN A 157 -16.41 -11.49 2.78
N ILE A 158 -15.23 -11.06 3.20
CA ILE A 158 -14.15 -10.60 2.34
C ILE A 158 -13.06 -11.66 2.31
N SER A 159 -12.54 -11.97 1.11
CA SER A 159 -11.33 -12.76 0.95
C SER A 159 -10.23 -11.94 0.26
N VAL A 160 -9.01 -12.03 0.76
CA VAL A 160 -7.81 -11.43 0.15
C VAL A 160 -6.84 -12.56 -0.15
N GLU A 161 -6.58 -12.78 -1.43
CA GLU A 161 -5.78 -13.91 -1.90
C GLU A 161 -4.63 -13.44 -2.79
N LEU A 162 -3.46 -14.06 -2.63
CA LEU A 162 -2.30 -13.83 -3.49
C LEU A 162 -1.84 -15.15 -4.10
N TYR A 163 -1.64 -15.14 -5.41
CA TYR A 163 -1.19 -16.28 -6.20
C TYR A 163 0.05 -15.92 -7.01
N PRO A 164 1.04 -16.83 -7.14
CA PRO A 164 2.13 -16.64 -8.08
C PRO A 164 1.61 -16.63 -9.51
N THR A 165 2.37 -16.03 -10.43
CA THR A 165 2.05 -15.98 -11.87
C THR A 165 3.30 -16.25 -12.68
N ALA A 166 3.18 -16.32 -14.02
CA ALA A 166 4.30 -16.55 -14.94
C ALA A 166 5.06 -17.85 -14.64
N GLU A 167 4.32 -18.96 -14.55
CA GLU A 167 4.83 -20.33 -14.32
C GLU A 167 5.53 -20.54 -12.95
N GLN A 168 5.48 -19.57 -12.04
CA GLN A 168 6.03 -19.70 -10.70
C GLN A 168 5.14 -20.58 -9.81
N ILE A 169 5.77 -21.46 -9.01
CA ILE A 169 5.07 -22.35 -8.07
C ILE A 169 4.82 -21.68 -6.72
N TYR A 170 5.69 -20.76 -6.33
CA TYR A 170 5.68 -20.10 -5.03
C TYR A 170 5.63 -18.59 -5.19
N LEU A 171 4.97 -17.92 -4.25
CA LEU A 171 5.04 -16.47 -4.12
C LEU A 171 6.48 -16.02 -3.87
N PRO A 172 6.84 -14.78 -4.25
CA PRO A 172 8.13 -14.19 -3.93
C PRO A 172 8.47 -14.32 -2.44
N HIS A 173 9.69 -14.78 -2.14
CA HIS A 173 10.16 -14.94 -0.78
C HIS A 173 10.16 -13.60 -0.03
N ASN A 174 9.69 -13.59 1.22
CA ASN A 174 9.46 -12.41 2.07
C ASN A 174 8.36 -11.45 1.56
N LEU A 175 7.48 -11.86 0.64
CA LEU A 175 6.30 -11.09 0.32
C LEU A 175 5.39 -11.01 1.55
N LYS A 176 5.20 -9.81 2.08
CA LYS A 176 4.38 -9.54 3.26
C LYS A 176 3.06 -8.92 2.82
N VAL A 177 1.97 -9.35 3.46
CA VAL A 177 0.62 -8.82 3.23
C VAL A 177 0.00 -8.48 4.58
N ASN A 178 -0.56 -7.28 4.70
CA ASN A 178 -1.29 -6.82 5.87
C ASN A 178 -2.70 -6.36 5.48
N ILE A 179 -3.68 -6.65 6.33
CA ILE A 179 -4.99 -6.00 6.31
C ILE A 179 -4.96 -4.91 7.37
N LEU A 180 -5.27 -3.68 6.98
CA LEU A 180 -5.29 -2.51 7.84
C LEU A 180 -6.73 -2.03 8.04
N ASN A 181 -7.07 -1.60 9.25
CA ASN A 181 -8.36 -0.93 9.53
C ASN A 181 -8.34 0.55 9.09
N GLU A 182 -9.38 1.32 9.43
CA GLU A 182 -9.48 2.74 9.07
C GLU A 182 -8.37 3.62 9.65
N THR A 183 -7.78 3.22 10.77
CA THR A 183 -6.68 3.96 11.43
C THR A 183 -5.29 3.54 10.91
N GLY A 184 -5.24 2.64 9.92
CA GLY A 184 -3.99 2.11 9.37
C GLY A 184 -3.30 1.05 10.26
N ARG A 185 -3.96 0.61 11.34
CA ARG A 185 -3.45 -0.46 12.20
C ARG A 185 -3.61 -1.81 11.51
N SER A 186 -2.55 -2.60 11.50
CA SER A 186 -2.61 -3.99 11.01
C SER A 186 -3.50 -4.85 11.91
N ILE A 187 -4.55 -5.41 11.32
CA ILE A 187 -5.49 -6.34 11.97
C ILE A 187 -5.24 -7.79 11.54
N MET A 188 -4.60 -8.01 10.39
CA MET A 188 -4.16 -9.33 9.93
C MET A 188 -2.85 -9.21 9.16
N GLU A 189 -1.99 -10.23 9.25
CA GLU A 189 -0.68 -10.24 8.62
C GLU A 189 -0.30 -11.66 8.15
N ALA A 190 0.35 -11.74 6.99
CA ALA A 190 0.95 -12.97 6.46
C ALA A 190 2.27 -12.67 5.73
N ILE A 191 3.21 -13.61 5.76
CA ILE A 191 4.51 -13.52 5.07
C ILE A 191 4.74 -14.80 4.27
N ALA A 192 5.06 -14.67 2.99
CA ALA A 192 5.42 -15.79 2.12
C ALA A 192 6.89 -16.21 2.33
N THR A 193 7.12 -17.52 2.43
CA THR A 193 8.46 -18.11 2.41
C THR A 193 8.57 -19.07 1.22
N GLN A 194 8.14 -20.33 1.38
CA GLN A 194 7.90 -21.28 0.29
C GLN A 194 6.39 -21.51 0.13
N THR A 195 5.66 -20.42 -0.03
CA THR A 195 4.20 -20.40 0.06
C THR A 195 3.57 -20.40 -1.33
N LYS A 196 2.70 -21.38 -1.62
CA LYS A 196 2.02 -21.48 -2.93
C LYS A 196 0.95 -20.42 -3.14
N ASN A 197 0.26 -20.02 -2.07
CA ASN A 197 -0.69 -18.92 -2.07
C ASN A 197 -0.89 -18.40 -0.65
N ILE A 198 -1.27 -17.13 -0.51
CA ILE A 198 -1.77 -16.56 0.74
C ILE A 198 -3.28 -16.38 0.57
N GLN A 199 -4.06 -16.72 1.61
CA GLN A 199 -5.50 -16.46 1.66
C GLN A 199 -5.82 -15.98 3.08
N MET A 200 -6.46 -14.83 3.16
CA MET A 200 -6.98 -14.25 4.40
C MET A 200 -8.48 -14.01 4.22
N GLU A 201 -9.26 -14.33 5.24
CA GLU A 201 -10.70 -14.11 5.23
C GLU A 201 -11.11 -13.39 6.50
N PHE A 202 -12.00 -12.42 6.35
CA PHE A 202 -12.61 -11.70 7.46
C PHE A 202 -14.03 -11.28 7.08
N LYS A 203 -14.77 -10.79 8.06
CA LYS A 203 -16.11 -10.24 7.86
C LYS A 203 -16.12 -8.77 8.23
N GLY A 204 -17.02 -8.02 7.62
CA GLY A 204 -17.27 -6.63 7.96
C GLY A 204 -18.64 -6.18 7.49
N GLU A 205 -19.01 -4.96 7.86
CA GLU A 205 -20.29 -4.34 7.50
C GLU A 205 -20.15 -3.48 6.25
N THR A 206 -21.24 -3.35 5.48
CA THR A 206 -21.26 -2.43 4.33
C THR A 206 -20.94 -1.00 4.78
N GLY A 207 -20.01 -0.34 4.08
CA GLY A 207 -19.52 0.99 4.43
C GLY A 207 -18.26 0.99 5.31
N GLU A 208 -17.88 -0.15 5.88
CA GLU A 208 -16.65 -0.27 6.67
C GLU A 208 -15.41 -0.22 5.76
N PRO A 209 -14.44 0.67 6.02
CA PRO A 209 -13.24 0.77 5.22
C PRO A 209 -12.13 -0.15 5.72
N PHE A 210 -11.33 -0.65 4.78
CA PHE A 210 -10.08 -1.35 5.09
C PHE A 210 -9.05 -1.10 4.00
N SER A 211 -7.79 -1.43 4.27
CA SER A 211 -6.73 -1.38 3.26
C SER A 211 -5.93 -2.67 3.22
N VAL A 212 -5.48 -3.05 2.02
CA VAL A 212 -4.54 -4.14 1.82
C VAL A 212 -3.17 -3.55 1.53
N GLN A 213 -2.22 -3.79 2.41
CA GLN A 213 -0.82 -3.42 2.21
C GLN A 213 -0.02 -4.65 1.77
N ILE A 214 0.79 -4.51 0.73
CA ILE A 214 1.72 -5.52 0.26
C ILE A 214 3.13 -4.93 0.25
N SER A 215 4.08 -5.65 0.85
CA SER A 215 5.47 -5.23 0.96
C SER A 215 6.43 -6.32 0.50
N LEU A 216 7.45 -5.95 -0.28
CA LEU A 216 8.50 -6.85 -0.75
C LEU A 216 9.83 -6.10 -0.88
N GLY A 217 10.81 -6.39 -0.01
CA GLY A 217 12.08 -5.66 0.01
C GLY A 217 11.86 -4.16 0.23
N GLN A 218 12.24 -3.34 -0.75
CA GLN A 218 11.99 -1.90 -0.76
C GLN A 218 10.74 -1.53 -1.56
N MET A 219 9.75 -2.40 -1.71
CA MET A 219 8.47 -2.09 -2.33
C MET A 219 7.39 -2.10 -1.25
N CYS A 220 6.49 -1.13 -1.29
CA CYS A 220 5.29 -1.09 -0.46
C CYS A 220 4.16 -0.53 -1.34
N MET A 221 3.05 -1.24 -1.39
CA MET A 221 1.83 -0.78 -2.04
C MET A 221 0.68 -0.90 -1.05
N ILE A 222 -0.22 0.08 -1.07
CA ILE A 222 -1.45 0.04 -0.28
C ILE A 222 -2.60 0.33 -1.23
N GLU A 223 -3.69 -0.44 -1.10
CA GLU A 223 -4.93 -0.19 -1.82
C GLU A 223 -6.09 -0.24 -0.84
N SER A 224 -6.98 0.74 -0.92
CA SER A 224 -8.05 0.96 0.04
C SER A 224 -9.41 0.61 -0.55
N PHE A 225 -10.26 0.04 0.28
CA PHE A 225 -11.56 -0.49 -0.07
C PHE A 225 -12.62 0.00 0.93
N VAL A 226 -13.87 0.00 0.48
CA VAL A 226 -15.05 0.05 1.34
C VAL A 226 -15.85 -1.22 1.06
N ILE A 227 -16.26 -1.91 2.12
CA ILE A 227 -17.08 -3.12 2.04
C ILE A 227 -18.46 -2.81 1.46
#